data_AF-A0A7K2ILQ0-F1
#
_entry.id   AF-A0A7K2ILQ0-F1
#
_cell.length_a   1.000
_cell.length_b   1.000
_cell.length_c   1.000
_cell.angle_alpha   90.00
_cell.angle_beta   90.00
_cell.angle_gamma   90.00
#
_symmetry.space_group_name_H-M   'P 1'
#
loop_
_entity.id
_entity.type
_entity.pdbx_description
1 polymer ?
#
loop_
_entity_poly.entity_id
_entity_poly.type
_entity_poly.pdbx_seq_one_letter_code
_entity_poly.pdbx_strand_id
1 'polypeptide(L)'
;MTEPHKPNRGGTCSHRTYLLTCEQYEGLRKRASYQCEICGKPESEEWLEVLRIDHAHHLGYWAVRGLLCHRCNCSFDLAAIAGPARDTYLKNSWYLHMLAELGLPPATPPEPPVGSVVKEGPRRWTRTGESTWRCDGAHRPRGHKFMKWRDIVYRYGPHNLTIPGHQRTLG
;
A
#
# COMPACT_ATOMS: atom_id res chain seq x y z
N MET A 1 -22.63 0.54 -13.30
CA MET A 1 -21.98 -0.66 -12.72
C MET A 1 -20.66 -0.84 -13.47
N THR A 2 -19.53 -0.42 -12.90
CA THR A 2 -18.21 -0.54 -13.57
C THR A 2 -17.70 -1.97 -13.42
N GLU A 3 -17.38 -2.63 -14.54
CA GLU A 3 -16.78 -3.97 -14.50
C GLU A 3 -15.50 -3.98 -13.65
N PRO A 4 -15.27 -5.01 -12.82
CA PRO A 4 -14.01 -5.17 -12.10
C PRO A 4 -12.85 -5.26 -13.08
N HIS A 5 -11.68 -4.70 -12.73
CA HIS A 5 -10.49 -4.76 -13.57
C HIS A 5 -10.22 -6.22 -14.01
N LYS A 6 -10.04 -6.43 -15.31
CA LYS A 6 -9.72 -7.77 -15.82
C LYS A 6 -8.30 -8.15 -15.35
N PRO A 7 -8.11 -9.34 -14.76
CA PRO A 7 -6.76 -9.83 -14.50
C PRO A 7 -5.98 -9.89 -15.82
N ASN A 8 -4.69 -9.57 -15.78
CA ASN A 8 -3.82 -9.73 -16.95
C ASN A 8 -3.93 -11.15 -17.49
N ARG A 9 -3.94 -11.32 -18.83
CA ARG A 9 -4.12 -12.60 -19.52
C ARG A 9 -3.29 -13.71 -18.85
N GLY A 10 -3.95 -14.58 -18.08
CA GLY A 10 -3.37 -15.76 -17.44
C GLY A 10 -2.54 -15.55 -16.15
N GLY A 11 -2.54 -14.37 -15.52
CA GLY A 11 -1.67 -14.05 -14.38
C GLY A 11 -2.37 -13.53 -13.12
N THR A 12 -1.65 -13.53 -12.00
CA THR A 12 -2.06 -12.88 -10.74
C THR A 12 -2.06 -11.35 -10.90
N CYS A 13 -3.04 -10.67 -10.29
CA CYS A 13 -3.12 -9.21 -10.37
C CYS A 13 -1.94 -8.54 -9.62
N SER A 14 -1.21 -7.65 -10.29
CA SER A 14 -0.01 -6.98 -9.77
C SER A 14 -0.26 -6.14 -8.51
N HIS A 15 -1.49 -5.63 -8.33
CA HIS A 15 -1.88 -4.83 -7.16
C HIS A 15 -1.77 -5.61 -5.84
N ARG A 16 -1.81 -6.95 -5.87
CA ARG A 16 -1.67 -7.78 -4.66
C ARG A 16 -0.27 -7.69 -4.06
N THR A 17 0.76 -7.47 -4.87
CA THR A 17 2.13 -7.20 -4.39
C THR A 17 2.19 -5.93 -3.55
N TYR A 18 1.32 -4.97 -3.85
CA TYR A 18 1.17 -3.69 -3.15
C TYR A 18 0.15 -3.74 -2.02
N LEU A 19 -0.30 -4.95 -1.65
CA LEU A 19 -1.25 -5.21 -0.56
C LEU A 19 -2.61 -4.51 -0.75
N LEU A 20 -2.97 -4.21 -2.00
CA LEU A 20 -4.26 -3.66 -2.36
C LEU A 20 -5.26 -4.78 -2.63
N THR A 21 -6.48 -4.63 -2.14
CA THR A 21 -7.63 -5.41 -2.63
C THR A 21 -7.99 -5.02 -4.06
N CYS A 22 -8.76 -5.85 -4.77
CA CYS A 22 -9.23 -5.50 -6.11
C CYS A 22 -10.07 -4.20 -6.11
N GLU A 23 -10.85 -3.99 -5.04
CA GLU A 23 -11.67 -2.80 -4.83
C GLU A 23 -10.82 -1.56 -4.60
N GLN A 24 -9.80 -1.64 -3.73
CA GLN A 24 -8.87 -0.53 -3.50
C GLN A 24 -8.11 -0.16 -4.78
N TYR A 25 -7.70 -1.15 -5.57
CA TYR A 25 -7.03 -0.91 -6.84
C TYR A 25 -7.96 -0.25 -7.87
N GLU A 26 -9.22 -0.69 -7.97
CA GLU A 26 -10.18 -0.03 -8.86
C GLU A 26 -10.54 1.38 -8.37
N GLY A 27 -10.62 1.59 -7.05
CA GLY A 27 -10.75 2.92 -6.45
C GLY A 27 -9.57 3.84 -6.82
N LEU A 28 -8.34 3.33 -6.80
CA LEU A 28 -7.15 4.04 -7.27
C LEU A 28 -7.25 4.41 -8.75
N ARG A 29 -7.69 3.49 -9.62
CA ARG A 29 -7.89 3.77 -11.06
C ARG A 29 -8.90 4.88 -11.31
N LYS A 30 -10.05 4.82 -10.63
CA LYS A 30 -11.10 5.85 -10.69
C LYS A 30 -10.61 7.20 -10.20
N ARG A 31 -9.92 7.23 -9.05
CA ARG A 31 -9.31 8.44 -8.50
C ARG A 31 -8.33 9.08 -9.49
N ALA A 32 -7.51 8.27 -10.14
CA ALA A 32 -6.57 8.72 -11.16
C ALA A 32 -7.25 9.11 -12.49
N SER A 33 -8.58 9.00 -12.60
CA SER A 33 -9.33 9.17 -13.84
C SER A 33 -8.78 8.33 -15.00
N TYR A 34 -8.27 7.13 -14.68
CA TYR A 34 -7.59 6.23 -15.63
C TYR A 34 -6.41 6.89 -16.38
N GLN A 35 -5.76 7.87 -15.74
CA GLN A 35 -4.65 8.65 -16.29
C GLN A 35 -3.46 8.68 -15.32
N CYS A 36 -2.26 8.92 -15.85
CA CYS A 36 -1.08 9.18 -15.05
C CYS A 36 -1.32 10.42 -14.16
N GLU A 37 -1.22 10.26 -12.84
CA GLU A 37 -1.49 11.36 -11.88
C GLU A 37 -0.42 12.48 -11.90
N ILE A 38 0.63 12.35 -12.71
CA ILE A 38 1.64 13.41 -12.93
C ILE A 38 1.44 14.10 -14.29
N CYS A 39 1.39 13.34 -15.39
CA CYS A 39 1.43 13.91 -16.73
C CYS A 39 0.10 13.81 -17.49
N GLY A 40 -0.95 13.23 -16.90
CA GLY A 40 -2.28 13.09 -17.52
C GLY A 40 -2.38 12.06 -18.64
N LYS A 41 -1.30 11.33 -18.97
CA LYS A 41 -1.32 10.33 -20.04
C LYS A 41 -2.33 9.22 -19.72
N PRO A 42 -3.32 8.92 -20.57
CA PRO A 42 -4.31 7.89 -20.30
C PRO A 42 -3.70 6.49 -20.34
N GLU A 43 -4.26 5.57 -19.56
CA GLU A 43 -3.79 4.18 -19.51
C GLU A 43 -3.89 3.49 -20.88
N SER A 44 -4.88 3.85 -21.70
CA SER A 44 -5.07 3.32 -23.07
C SER A 44 -3.94 3.65 -24.04
N GLU A 45 -3.09 4.63 -23.72
CA GLU A 45 -1.90 4.97 -24.50
C GLU A 45 -0.62 4.32 -23.96
N GLU A 46 -0.71 3.54 -22.89
CA GLU A 46 0.40 2.71 -22.40
C GLU A 46 0.51 1.42 -23.22
N TRP A 47 1.73 0.93 -23.42
CA TRP A 47 2.00 -0.31 -24.17
C TRP A 47 1.20 -1.53 -23.67
N LEU A 48 0.91 -1.59 -22.35
CA LEU A 48 0.11 -2.66 -21.75
C LEU A 48 -1.32 -2.23 -21.41
N GLU A 49 -1.75 -1.05 -21.86
CA GLU A 49 -3.04 -0.44 -21.49
C GLU A 49 -3.25 -0.34 -19.96
N VAL A 50 -2.15 -0.23 -19.20
CA VAL A 50 -2.14 -0.28 -17.73
C VAL A 50 -1.09 0.67 -17.17
N LEU A 51 -1.50 1.47 -16.18
CA LEU A 51 -0.61 2.32 -15.38
C LEU A 51 0.15 1.51 -14.33
N ARG A 52 1.33 2.01 -13.93
CA ARG A 52 2.16 1.42 -12.89
C ARG A 52 1.72 1.92 -11.51
N ILE A 53 1.66 1.00 -10.55
CA ILE A 53 1.45 1.34 -9.14
C ILE A 53 2.78 1.85 -8.59
N ASP A 54 2.78 3.11 -8.19
CA ASP A 54 3.92 3.77 -7.58
C ASP A 54 3.78 3.80 -6.06
N HIS A 55 4.91 3.71 -5.34
CA HIS A 55 4.92 3.58 -3.88
C HIS A 55 6.14 4.22 -3.23
N ALA A 56 6.03 4.56 -1.95
CA ALA A 56 7.14 5.07 -1.16
C ALA A 56 8.10 3.93 -0.79
N HIS A 57 9.18 3.76 -1.58
CA HIS A 57 10.13 2.66 -1.42
C HIS A 57 10.73 2.53 0.00
N HIS A 58 10.89 3.65 0.71
CA HIS A 58 11.45 3.64 2.07
C HIS A 58 10.47 3.15 3.14
N LEU A 59 9.15 3.14 2.86
CA LEU A 59 8.12 2.64 3.77
C LEU A 59 7.70 1.21 3.45
N GLY A 60 7.88 0.77 2.21
CA GLY A 60 7.54 -0.57 1.73
C GLY A 60 6.34 -0.59 0.79
N TYR A 61 6.00 -1.78 0.28
CA TYR A 61 5.00 -1.96 -0.77
C TYR A 61 3.58 -1.51 -0.43
N TRP A 62 3.25 -1.40 0.87
CA TRP A 62 1.94 -0.91 1.33
C TRP A 62 1.75 0.60 1.12
N ALA A 63 2.83 1.37 1.04
CA ALA A 63 2.78 2.82 1.00
C ALA A 63 2.57 3.33 -0.44
N VAL A 64 1.48 2.89 -1.05
CA VAL A 64 1.11 3.25 -2.43
C VAL A 64 0.84 4.76 -2.51
N ARG A 65 1.50 5.42 -3.46
CA ARG A 65 1.30 6.84 -3.75
C ARG A 65 0.16 7.04 -4.76
N GLY A 66 0.13 6.23 -5.82
CA GLY A 66 -0.86 6.37 -6.88
C GLY A 66 -0.50 5.61 -8.16
N LEU A 67 -1.03 6.06 -9.29
CA LEU A 67 -0.85 5.44 -10.61
C LEU A 67 -0.13 6.37 -11.58
N LEU A 68 0.93 5.85 -12.22
CA LEU A 68 1.79 6.59 -13.13
C LEU A 68 1.98 5.85 -14.46
N CYS A 69 2.19 6.59 -15.55
CA CYS A 69 2.68 5.97 -16.79
C CYS A 69 4.11 5.44 -16.60
N HIS A 70 4.55 4.53 -17.46
CA HIS A 70 5.87 3.92 -17.38
C HIS A 70 7.00 4.96 -17.32
N ARG A 71 6.92 6.01 -18.15
CA ARG A 71 7.91 7.10 -18.18
C ARG A 71 8.00 7.83 -16.85
N CYS A 72 6.88 8.32 -16.31
CA CYS A 72 6.87 9.05 -15.04
C CYS A 72 7.31 8.16 -13.89
N ASN A 73 6.92 6.89 -13.90
CA ASN A 73 7.30 5.91 -12.87
C ASN A 73 8.81 5.63 -12.86
N CYS A 74 9.42 5.43 -14.02
CA CYS A 74 10.87 5.15 -14.12
C CYS A 74 11.74 6.39 -13.96
N SER A 75 11.20 7.57 -14.26
CA SER A 75 11.92 8.85 -14.19
C SER A 75 11.56 9.68 -12.97
N PHE A 76 10.96 9.07 -11.94
CA PHE A 76 10.38 9.78 -10.80
C PHE A 76 11.37 10.75 -10.13
N ASP A 77 12.65 10.37 -10.03
CA ASP A 77 13.69 11.16 -9.39
C ASP A 77 14.46 12.09 -10.34
N LEU A 78 14.13 12.09 -11.64
CA LEU A 78 14.78 12.97 -12.61
C LEU A 78 14.20 14.38 -12.54
N ALA A 79 15.07 15.38 -12.76
CA ALA A 79 14.68 16.80 -12.80
C ALA A 79 13.58 17.09 -13.83
N ALA A 80 13.52 16.35 -14.94
CA ALA A 80 12.49 16.49 -15.97
C ALA A 80 11.07 16.13 -15.50
N ILE A 81 10.94 15.39 -14.40
CA ILE A 81 9.66 15.05 -13.75
C ILE A 81 9.46 15.88 -12.46
N ALA A 82 10.53 16.45 -11.91
CA ALA A 82 10.43 17.37 -10.78
C ALA A 82 9.64 18.62 -11.16
N GLY A 83 8.77 19.07 -10.26
CA GLY A 83 7.94 20.25 -10.47
C GLY A 83 6.59 20.15 -9.75
N PRO A 84 5.72 21.17 -9.93
CA PRO A 84 4.48 21.31 -9.17
C PRO A 84 3.53 20.12 -9.29
N ALA A 85 3.49 19.46 -10.45
CA ALA A 85 2.67 18.28 -10.67
C ALA A 85 3.13 17.09 -9.80
N ARG A 86 4.45 16.83 -9.75
CA ARG A 86 5.03 15.80 -8.88
C ARG A 86 4.83 16.13 -7.40
N ASP A 87 4.99 17.40 -7.01
CA ASP A 87 4.82 17.81 -5.62
C ASP A 87 3.37 17.65 -5.16
N THR A 88 2.43 17.99 -6.04
CA THR A 88 0.99 17.77 -5.81
C THR A 88 0.69 16.27 -5.70
N TYR A 89 1.24 15.46 -6.60
CA TYR A 89 1.14 14.01 -6.57
C TYR A 89 1.65 13.42 -5.24
N LEU A 90 2.83 13.84 -4.79
CA LEU A 90 3.41 13.39 -3.52
C LEU A 90 2.54 13.75 -2.31
N LYS A 91 2.05 15.00 -2.25
CA LYS A 91 1.14 15.46 -1.18
C LYS A 91 -0.19 14.73 -1.19
N ASN A 92 -0.65 14.31 -2.37
CA ASN A 92 -1.90 13.59 -2.53
C ASN A 92 -1.75 12.06 -2.40
N SER A 93 -0.58 11.54 -2.01
CA SER A 93 -0.31 10.09 -1.95
C SER A 93 -1.44 9.30 -1.29
N TRP A 94 -1.92 8.25 -1.93
CA TRP A 94 -3.06 7.45 -1.43
C TRP A 94 -2.87 6.94 -0.01
N TYR A 95 -1.67 6.45 0.33
CA TYR A 95 -1.40 5.95 1.69
C TYR A 95 -1.56 7.03 2.78
N LEU A 96 -1.36 8.32 2.46
CA LEU A 96 -1.55 9.41 3.43
C LEU A 96 -3.02 9.58 3.81
N HIS A 97 -3.92 9.48 2.83
CA HIS A 97 -5.37 9.51 3.06
C HIS A 97 -5.83 8.32 3.89
N MET A 98 -5.34 7.12 3.55
CA MET A 98 -5.62 5.91 4.32
C MET A 98 -5.14 6.01 5.77
N LEU A 99 -3.93 6.55 6.01
CA LEU A 99 -3.45 6.78 7.37
C LEU A 99 -4.31 7.80 8.11
N ALA A 100 -4.73 8.89 7.45
CA ALA A 100 -5.60 9.90 8.05
C ALA A 100 -6.97 9.32 8.43
N GLU A 101 -7.58 8.50 7.58
CA GLU A 101 -8.82 7.77 7.88
C GLU A 101 -8.69 6.83 9.08
N LEU A 102 -7.50 6.24 9.27
CA LEU A 102 -7.18 5.40 10.43
C LEU A 102 -6.74 6.19 11.68
N GLY A 103 -6.64 7.53 11.60
CA GLY A 103 -6.13 8.37 12.69
C GLY A 103 -4.64 8.13 12.99
N LEU A 104 -3.86 7.65 12.01
CA LEU A 104 -2.43 7.35 12.14
C LEU A 104 -1.55 8.48 11.56
N PRO A 105 -0.36 8.71 12.12
CA PRO A 105 0.55 9.73 11.61
C PRO A 105 1.14 9.32 10.24
N PRO A 106 1.48 10.30 9.36
CA PRO A 106 2.00 10.07 8.01
C PRO A 106 3.45 9.56 7.94
N ALA A 107 4.02 9.10 9.05
CA ALA A 107 5.34 8.49 9.14
C ALA A 107 5.20 6.99 9.39
N THR A 108 6.31 6.27 9.64
CA THR A 108 6.23 4.93 10.24
C THR A 108 5.37 5.05 11.51
N PRO A 109 4.19 4.41 11.58
CA PRO A 109 3.32 4.52 12.74
C PRO A 109 4.07 4.07 14.00
N PRO A 110 3.76 4.65 15.18
CA PRO A 110 4.36 4.21 16.43
C PRO A 110 4.04 2.73 16.68
N GLU A 111 4.90 2.04 17.43
CA GLU A 111 4.66 0.64 17.78
C GLU A 111 3.39 0.51 18.64
N PRO A 112 2.37 -0.24 18.20
CA PRO A 112 1.09 -0.33 18.89
C PRO A 112 1.20 -1.16 20.18
N PRO A 113 0.27 -1.04 21.16
CA PRO A 113 0.36 -1.72 22.47
C PRO A 113 0.41 -3.25 22.39
N VAL A 114 0.90 -3.90 23.46
CA VAL A 114 0.91 -5.37 23.59
C VAL A 114 -0.50 -5.93 23.39
N GLY A 115 -0.61 -7.07 22.71
CA GLY A 115 -1.89 -7.65 22.29
C GLY A 115 -2.38 -7.17 20.92
N SER A 116 -1.73 -6.18 20.30
CA SER A 116 -2.04 -5.77 18.92
C SER A 116 -1.72 -6.85 17.91
N VAL A 117 -2.52 -6.90 16.84
CA VAL A 117 -2.46 -7.96 15.82
C VAL A 117 -2.37 -7.36 14.43
N VAL A 118 -1.41 -7.84 13.63
CA VAL A 118 -1.35 -7.59 12.18
C VAL A 118 -1.71 -8.88 11.45
N LYS A 119 -2.68 -8.81 10.53
CA LYS A 119 -3.08 -9.94 9.69
C LYS A 119 -2.57 -9.78 8.26
N GLU A 120 -2.02 -10.83 7.69
CA GLU A 120 -1.60 -10.89 6.28
C GLU A 120 -1.99 -12.24 5.69
N GLY A 121 -3.13 -12.28 4.99
CA GLY A 121 -3.71 -13.54 4.52
C GLY A 121 -3.90 -14.53 5.68
N PRO A 122 -3.28 -15.74 5.63
CA PRO A 122 -3.39 -16.71 6.72
C PRO A 122 -2.45 -16.41 7.91
N ARG A 123 -1.52 -15.46 7.77
CA ARG A 123 -0.54 -15.13 8.82
C ARG A 123 -1.13 -14.14 9.82
N ARG A 124 -0.83 -14.36 11.09
CA ARG A 124 -1.21 -13.51 12.21
C ARG A 124 0.01 -13.19 13.03
N TRP A 125 0.37 -11.91 13.13
CA TRP A 125 1.45 -11.43 13.97
C TRP A 125 0.87 -10.75 15.19
N THR A 126 1.20 -11.26 16.37
CA THR A 126 0.72 -10.75 17.66
C THR A 126 1.87 -10.09 18.41
N ARG A 127 1.67 -8.89 18.96
CA ARG A 127 2.66 -8.25 19.84
C ARG A 127 2.60 -8.91 21.21
N THR A 128 3.68 -9.60 21.61
CA THR A 128 3.72 -10.41 22.84
C THR A 128 4.56 -9.81 23.97
N GLY A 129 5.30 -8.73 23.73
CA GLY A 129 6.17 -8.09 24.72
C GLY A 129 6.71 -6.75 24.23
N GLU A 130 7.67 -6.16 24.95
CA GLU A 130 8.14 -4.78 24.72
C GLU A 130 8.66 -4.52 23.31
N SER A 131 9.22 -5.52 22.61
CA SER A 131 9.76 -5.34 21.25
C SER A 131 9.67 -6.57 20.35
N THR A 132 8.73 -7.49 20.62
CA THR A 132 8.61 -8.76 19.88
C THR A 132 7.21 -8.99 19.32
N TRP A 133 7.17 -9.16 18.00
CA TRP A 133 6.02 -9.67 17.26
C TRP A 133 6.23 -11.13 16.94
N ARG A 134 5.26 -11.97 17.32
CA ARG A 134 5.29 -13.41 17.09
C ARG A 134 4.26 -13.78 16.04
N CYS A 135 4.67 -14.59 15.06
CA CYS A 135 3.71 -15.19 14.14
C CYS A 135 3.05 -16.40 14.81
N ASP A 136 1.73 -16.39 14.89
CA ASP A 136 0.94 -17.50 15.39
C ASP A 136 0.48 -18.41 14.24
N GLY A 137 0.31 -19.71 14.52
CA GLY A 137 -0.36 -20.66 13.63
C GLY A 137 0.54 -21.54 12.74
N ALA A 138 -0.11 -22.41 11.97
CA ALA A 138 0.52 -23.42 11.11
C ALA A 138 1.29 -22.83 9.90
N HIS A 139 1.02 -21.56 9.56
CA HIS A 139 1.62 -20.86 8.41
C HIS A 139 2.83 -19.99 8.78
N ARG A 140 3.50 -20.30 9.90
CA ARG A 140 4.72 -19.61 10.35
C ARG A 140 5.84 -19.73 9.30
N PRO A 141 6.57 -18.64 8.98
CA PRO A 141 7.74 -18.71 8.13
C PRO A 141 8.81 -19.63 8.75
N ARG A 142 9.52 -20.42 7.93
CA ARG A 142 10.75 -21.09 8.39
C ARG A 142 11.80 -20.01 8.68
N GLY A 143 12.25 -19.90 9.93
CA GLY A 143 13.36 -19.02 10.35
C GLY A 143 12.97 -17.72 11.07
N HIS A 144 11.88 -17.05 10.68
CA HIS A 144 11.46 -15.77 11.31
C HIS A 144 10.34 -16.00 12.33
N LYS A 145 10.71 -16.40 13.56
CA LYS A 145 9.75 -16.56 14.67
C LYS A 145 9.41 -15.22 15.35
N PHE A 146 10.26 -14.22 15.17
CA PHE A 146 10.15 -12.90 15.79
C PHE A 146 10.48 -11.81 14.78
N MET A 147 9.76 -10.70 14.85
CA MET A 147 10.03 -9.50 14.07
C MET A 147 9.95 -8.26 14.97
N LYS A 148 10.71 -7.21 14.60
CA LYS A 148 10.54 -5.88 15.17
C LYS A 148 9.38 -5.18 14.47
N TRP A 149 8.77 -4.21 15.15
CA TRP A 149 7.66 -3.44 14.57
C TRP A 149 8.00 -2.79 13.22
N ARG A 150 9.20 -2.20 13.09
CA ARG A 150 9.67 -1.63 11.82
C ARG A 150 9.61 -2.64 10.67
N ASP A 151 9.98 -3.90 10.92
CA ASP A 151 9.98 -4.94 9.89
C ASP A 151 8.54 -5.39 9.56
N ILE A 152 7.66 -5.42 10.56
CA ILE A 152 6.23 -5.72 10.37
C ILE A 152 5.57 -4.64 9.52
N VAL A 153 5.74 -3.38 9.88
CA VAL A 153 5.20 -2.24 9.12
C VAL A 153 5.77 -2.22 7.73
N TYR A 154 7.09 -2.37 7.57
CA TYR A 154 7.70 -2.32 6.25
C TYR A 154 7.12 -3.39 5.31
N ARG A 155 6.87 -4.60 5.82
CA ARG A 155 6.36 -5.70 5.01
C ARG A 155 4.86 -5.66 4.79
N TYR A 156 4.09 -5.24 5.79
CA TYR A 156 2.63 -5.46 5.82
C TYR A 156 1.82 -4.19 5.99
N GLY A 157 2.47 -3.06 6.26
CA GLY A 157 1.81 -1.79 6.55
C GLY A 157 0.88 -1.84 7.78
N PRO A 158 0.23 -0.72 8.09
CA PRO A 158 -0.73 -0.64 9.19
C PRO A 158 -2.18 -0.98 8.78
N HIS A 159 -2.48 -1.19 7.51
CA HIS A 159 -3.87 -1.33 7.02
C HIS A 159 -4.60 -2.57 7.59
N ASN A 160 -3.86 -3.61 7.97
CA ASN A 160 -4.40 -4.80 8.65
C ASN A 160 -4.09 -4.85 10.15
N LEU A 161 -3.71 -3.71 10.75
CA LEU A 161 -3.50 -3.60 12.18
C LEU A 161 -4.84 -3.60 12.93
N THR A 162 -4.91 -4.38 13.99
CA THR A 162 -5.98 -4.37 14.97
C THR A 162 -5.36 -4.01 16.32
N ILE A 163 -5.82 -2.90 16.89
CA ILE A 163 -5.36 -2.41 18.20
C ILE A 163 -6.42 -2.83 19.24
N PRO A 164 -6.05 -3.47 20.36
CA PRO A 164 -6.99 -3.84 21.41
C PRO A 164 -7.74 -2.60 21.94
N GLY A 165 -9.06 -2.69 22.07
CA GLY A 165 -9.89 -1.59 22.57
C GLY A 165 -10.19 -0.47 21.56
N HIS A 166 -9.68 -0.56 20.32
CA HIS A 166 -10.02 0.37 19.25
C HIS A 166 -10.99 -0.29 18.27
N GLN A 167 -12.27 0.11 18.30
CA GLN A 167 -13.23 -0.31 17.28
C GLN A 167 -13.00 0.53 16.01
N ARG A 168 -12.86 -0.14 14.86
CA ARG A 168 -12.92 0.56 13.57
C ARG A 168 -14.34 1.10 13.40
N THR A 169 -14.49 2.40 13.24
CA THR A 169 -15.68 2.95 12.61
C THR A 169 -15.68 2.48 11.16
N LEU A 170 -16.46 1.43 10.87
CA LEU A 170 -16.77 1.03 9.51
C LEU A 170 -17.76 2.08 8.98
N GLY A 171 -17.27 2.99 8.13
CA GLY A 171 -18.08 3.86 7.27
C GLY A 171 -18.15 3.27 5.88
#